data_AF-L7ML83-F1
#
_entry.id   AF-L7ML83-F1
#
_cell.length_a   1.000
_cell.length_b   1.000
_cell.length_c   1.000
_cell.angle_alpha   90.00
_cell.angle_beta   90.00
_cell.angle_gamma   90.00
#
_symmetry.space_group_name_H-M   'P 1'
#
loop_
_entity.id
_entity.type
_entity.pdbx_description
1 polymer ?
#
loop_
_entity_poly.entity_id
_entity_poly.type
_entity_poly.pdbx_seq_one_letter_code
_entity_poly.pdbx_strand_id
1 'polypeptide(L)'
;MATRYFHPVDYCVLVAVLGISSLIGVYFAWKDRRSTNKKDFFGGSKQLQMFPVSMSMTASNMSAIAILGIPAENFLYGSQYMVVFVGVIIASLLAAHVFVPVFYDMEMISVNQYLENRFNSALIRKIISALTVIEVCFFMGVVLYGPSLALGSVTGLPVWLSILVNGSVCAFYTAIGGIKAVVWTDVLQMLLMIFGLLIVLIKGFMVIGEPSAVFDAVNKEGLLEFFDMSLNFQKT
;
A
#
# COMPACT_ATOMS: atom_id res chain seq x y z
N MET A 1 -30.51 -3.17 -0.77
CA MET A 1 -29.35 -2.91 0.11
C MET A 1 -29.68 -1.73 1.00
N ALA A 2 -29.71 -1.91 2.32
CA ALA A 2 -29.84 -0.78 3.23
C ALA A 2 -28.51 -0.01 3.27
N THR A 3 -28.48 1.21 2.75
CA THR A 3 -27.36 2.13 2.90
C THR A 3 -27.24 2.51 4.38
N ARG A 4 -26.41 1.79 5.12
CA ARG A 4 -26.01 2.19 6.48
C ARG A 4 -24.99 3.31 6.34
N TYR A 5 -25.44 4.53 6.57
CA TYR A 5 -24.57 5.69 6.73
C TYR A 5 -23.65 5.48 7.94
N PHE A 6 -22.45 6.03 7.87
CA PHE A 6 -21.52 6.07 9.00
C PHE A 6 -22.21 6.58 10.26
N HIS A 7 -22.03 5.86 11.37
CA HIS A 7 -22.40 6.38 12.68
C HIS A 7 -21.47 7.56 13.02
N PRO A 8 -21.87 8.51 13.87
CA PRO A 8 -20.99 9.60 14.30
C PRO A 8 -19.62 9.12 14.84
N VAL A 9 -19.59 7.92 15.42
CA VAL A 9 -18.38 7.26 15.90
C VAL A 9 -17.40 6.95 14.76
N ASP A 10 -17.90 6.54 13.60
CA ASP A 10 -17.04 6.18 12.46
C ASP A 10 -16.42 7.44 11.82
N TYR A 11 -17.17 8.54 11.78
CA TYR A 11 -16.63 9.86 11.40
C TYR A 11 -15.54 10.32 12.38
N CYS A 12 -15.74 10.12 13.69
CA CYS A 12 -14.71 10.43 14.68
C CYS A 12 -13.44 9.60 14.46
N VAL A 13 -13.56 8.30 14.14
CA VAL A 13 -12.40 7.44 13.84
C VAL A 13 -11.68 7.91 12.58
N LEU A 14 -12.42 8.24 11.51
CA LEU A 14 -11.83 8.71 10.26
C LEU A 14 -11.07 10.03 10.47
N VAL A 15 -11.69 11.00 11.15
CA VAL A 15 -11.04 12.29 11.48
C VAL A 15 -9.84 12.07 12.41
N ALA A 16 -9.94 11.14 13.36
CA ALA A 16 -8.82 10.82 14.25
C ALA A 16 -7.65 10.20 13.48
N VAL A 17 -7.89 9.25 12.56
CA VAL A 17 -6.82 8.62 11.77
C VAL A 17 -6.14 9.65 10.85
N LEU A 18 -6.93 10.43 10.09
CA LEU A 18 -6.38 11.49 9.23
C LEU A 18 -5.66 12.58 10.05
N GLY A 19 -6.23 12.94 11.20
CA GLY A 19 -5.67 13.91 12.13
C GLY A 19 -4.35 13.45 12.73
N ILE A 20 -4.27 12.20 13.21
CA ILE A 20 -3.04 11.60 13.76
C ILE A 20 -1.95 11.54 12.69
N SER A 21 -2.27 11.09 11.46
CA SER A 21 -1.31 11.08 10.35
C SER A 21 -0.79 12.49 10.02
N SER A 22 -1.68 13.48 9.98
CA SER A 22 -1.31 14.88 9.76
C SER A 22 -0.45 15.44 10.91
N LEU A 23 -0.80 15.14 12.16
CA LEU A 23 -0.03 15.54 13.35
C LEU A 23 1.37 14.95 13.37
N ILE A 24 1.55 13.71 12.90
CA ILE A 24 2.86 13.08 12.79
C ILE A 24 3.70 13.79 11.71
N GLY A 25 3.09 14.11 10.57
CA GLY A 25 3.71 14.94 9.53
C GLY A 25 4.19 16.28 10.08
N VAL A 26 3.32 16.99 10.80
CA VAL A 26 3.63 18.30 11.42
C VAL A 26 4.68 18.17 12.53
N TYR A 27 4.61 17.14 13.38
CA TYR A 27 5.57 16.91 14.45
C TYR A 27 6.98 16.67 13.90
N PHE A 28 7.11 15.83 12.87
CA PHE A 28 8.40 15.60 12.22
C PHE A 28 8.88 16.84 11.48
N ALA A 29 8.02 17.60 10.82
CA ALA A 29 8.41 18.85 10.19
C ALA A 29 8.93 19.90 11.19
N TRP A 30 8.33 19.95 12.38
CA TRP A 30 8.78 20.87 13.43
C TRP A 30 10.08 20.41 14.08
N LYS A 31 10.27 19.10 14.23
CA LYS A 31 11.49 18.49 14.77
C LYS A 31 12.67 18.56 13.78
N ASP A 32 12.45 18.31 12.49
CA ASP A 32 13.47 18.35 11.43
C ASP A 32 13.74 19.77 10.91
N ARG A 33 12.96 20.79 11.32
CA ARG A 33 13.28 22.21 11.04
C ARG A 33 14.66 22.63 11.57
N ARG A 34 15.26 21.85 12.48
CA ARG A 34 16.63 22.02 12.98
C ARG A 34 17.70 21.32 12.12
N SER A 35 17.34 20.41 11.21
CA SER A 35 18.30 19.72 10.31
C SER A 35 18.21 20.29 8.89
N THR A 36 18.97 21.36 8.62
CA THR A 36 19.04 22.05 7.33
C THR A 36 19.86 21.30 6.27
N ASN A 37 19.61 20.00 6.05
CA ASN A 37 20.31 19.24 5.01
C ASN A 37 19.35 18.58 4.03
N LYS A 38 19.42 18.97 2.74
CA LYS A 38 18.59 18.41 1.65
C LYS A 38 18.74 16.89 1.49
N LYS A 39 19.88 16.33 1.96
CA LYS A 39 20.14 14.89 2.00
C LYS A 39 19.27 14.16 3.03
N ASP A 40 18.82 14.82 4.10
CA ASP A 40 17.95 14.20 5.11
C ASP A 40 16.50 14.11 4.62
N PHE A 41 16.09 15.01 3.73
CA PHE A 41 14.75 15.02 3.14
C PHE A 41 14.51 13.84 2.18
N PHE A 42 15.50 13.52 1.33
CA PHE A 42 15.42 12.43 0.34
C PHE A 42 16.11 11.12 0.77
N GLY A 43 17.12 11.19 1.63
CA GLY A 43 17.97 10.04 1.97
C GLY A 43 17.72 9.44 3.35
N GLY A 44 16.82 10.03 4.16
CA GLY A 44 16.48 9.49 5.48
C GLY A 44 17.71 9.25 6.36
N SER A 45 18.72 10.12 6.29
CA SER A 45 19.88 10.21 7.19
C SER A 45 20.46 8.88 7.73
N LYS A 46 20.62 7.78 6.96
CA LYS A 46 21.29 6.50 7.34
C LYS A 46 20.98 5.91 8.76
N GLN A 47 20.02 6.45 9.51
CA GLN A 47 19.73 6.17 10.93
C GLN A 47 18.27 5.73 11.14
N LEU A 48 17.51 5.52 10.06
CA LEU A 48 16.20 4.91 10.18
C LEU A 48 16.40 3.45 10.61
N GLN A 49 15.79 3.09 11.74
CA GLN A 49 15.84 1.72 12.26
C GLN A 49 15.26 0.76 11.20
N MET A 50 15.84 -0.45 11.10
CA MET A 50 15.45 -1.46 10.11
C MET A 50 13.95 -1.75 10.13
N PHE A 51 13.34 -1.76 11.32
CA PHE A 51 11.94 -2.11 11.51
C PHE A 51 10.95 -1.10 10.87
N PRO A 52 11.01 0.23 11.15
CA PRO A 52 10.19 1.21 10.44
C PRO A 52 10.37 1.18 8.92
N VAL A 53 11.60 0.97 8.43
CA VAL A 53 11.88 0.95 6.99
C VAL A 53 11.25 -0.27 6.33
N SER A 54 11.41 -1.47 6.91
CA SER A 54 10.76 -2.67 6.36
C SER A 54 9.24 -2.55 6.39
N MET A 55 8.68 -1.99 7.46
CA MET A 55 7.24 -1.76 7.57
C MET A 55 6.74 -0.76 6.52
N SER A 56 7.42 0.37 6.31
CA SER A 56 7.03 1.32 5.26
C SER A 56 7.18 0.74 3.85
N MET A 57 8.22 -0.04 3.59
CA MET A 57 8.37 -0.74 2.30
C MET A 57 7.23 -1.72 2.06
N THR A 58 6.81 -2.48 3.08
CA THR A 58 5.67 -3.39 2.95
C THR A 58 4.34 -2.62 2.86
N ALA A 59 4.16 -1.55 3.63
CA ALA A 59 2.95 -0.70 3.55
C ALA A 59 2.80 -0.07 2.17
N SER A 60 3.90 0.40 1.58
CA SER A 60 3.92 0.97 0.22
C SER A 60 3.52 -0.04 -0.86
N ASN A 61 3.78 -1.34 -0.64
CA ASN A 61 3.33 -2.40 -1.53
C ASN A 61 1.85 -2.77 -1.31
N MET A 62 1.31 -2.56 -0.10
CA MET A 62 -0.09 -2.83 0.22
C MET A 62 -0.98 -1.65 -0.18
N SER A 63 -1.48 -1.67 -1.41
CA SER A 63 -2.47 -0.68 -1.88
C SER A 63 -3.89 -1.02 -1.42
N ALA A 64 -4.80 -0.04 -1.45
CA ALA A 64 -6.23 -0.27 -1.21
C ALA A 64 -6.83 -1.30 -2.18
N ILE A 65 -6.27 -1.39 -3.39
CA ILE A 65 -6.62 -2.39 -4.40
C ILE A 65 -6.25 -3.79 -3.91
N ALA A 66 -5.11 -3.97 -3.23
CA ALA A 66 -4.74 -5.27 -2.69
C ALA A 66 -5.73 -5.73 -1.60
N ILE A 67 -6.15 -4.82 -0.73
CA ILE A 67 -7.03 -5.16 0.41
C ILE A 67 -8.47 -5.45 -0.03
N LEU A 68 -9.00 -4.72 -1.00
CA LEU A 68 -10.37 -4.90 -1.47
C LEU A 68 -10.46 -5.82 -2.69
N GLY A 69 -9.48 -5.75 -3.58
CA GLY A 69 -9.45 -6.49 -4.85
C GLY A 69 -9.09 -7.95 -4.68
N ILE A 70 -8.08 -8.30 -3.86
CA ILE A 70 -7.65 -9.70 -3.71
C ILE A 70 -8.76 -10.57 -3.10
N PRO A 71 -9.48 -10.16 -2.04
CA PRO A 71 -10.60 -10.95 -1.53
C PRO A 71 -11.76 -11.06 -2.53
N ALA A 72 -12.02 -10.00 -3.30
CA ALA A 72 -13.06 -10.03 -4.34
C ALA A 72 -12.69 -10.99 -5.48
N GLU A 73 -11.43 -10.97 -5.92
CA GLU A 73 -10.88 -11.91 -6.91
C GLU A 73 -10.98 -13.34 -6.40
N ASN A 74 -10.53 -13.59 -5.17
CA ASN A 74 -10.60 -14.92 -4.55
C ASN A 74 -12.04 -15.42 -4.38
N PHE A 75 -13.00 -14.52 -4.18
CA PHE A 75 -14.41 -14.87 -4.06
C PHE A 75 -15.03 -15.23 -5.43
N LEU A 76 -14.61 -14.57 -6.50
CA LEU A 76 -15.16 -14.80 -7.85
C LEU A 76 -14.46 -15.95 -8.59
N TYR A 77 -13.14 -16.05 -8.49
CA TYR A 77 -12.30 -16.94 -9.29
C TYR A 77 -11.57 -18.02 -8.47
N GLY A 78 -11.75 -18.03 -7.14
CA GLY A 78 -11.20 -19.05 -6.25
C GLY A 78 -9.77 -18.79 -5.77
N SER A 79 -9.17 -19.79 -5.13
CA SER A 79 -7.89 -19.66 -4.40
C SER A 79 -6.64 -19.60 -5.28
N GLN A 80 -6.77 -19.60 -6.61
CA GLN A 80 -5.65 -19.64 -7.55
C GLN A 80 -4.73 -18.43 -7.42
N TYR A 81 -5.31 -17.26 -7.14
CA TYR A 81 -4.54 -16.03 -6.92
C TYR A 81 -3.56 -16.17 -5.74
N MET A 82 -3.77 -17.11 -4.81
CA MET A 82 -2.84 -17.34 -3.69
C MET A 82 -1.44 -17.74 -4.14
N VAL A 83 -1.27 -18.31 -5.34
CA VAL A 83 0.04 -18.66 -5.91
C VAL A 83 0.92 -17.41 -6.12
N VAL A 84 0.31 -16.25 -6.38
CA VAL A 84 1.03 -14.97 -6.52
C VAL A 84 1.80 -14.62 -5.25
N PHE A 85 1.24 -14.87 -4.06
CA PHE A 85 1.93 -14.60 -2.80
C PHE A 85 3.22 -15.42 -2.65
N VAL A 86 3.20 -16.69 -3.05
CA VAL A 86 4.39 -17.56 -3.03
C VAL A 86 5.46 -17.00 -3.97
N GLY A 87 5.06 -16.58 -5.18
CA GLY A 87 5.96 -15.94 -6.14
C GLY A 87 6.58 -14.64 -5.61
N VAL A 88 5.78 -13.79 -4.96
CA VAL A 88 6.25 -12.53 -4.35
C VAL A 88 7.26 -12.79 -3.23
N ILE A 89 7.05 -13.81 -2.38
CA ILE A 89 8.00 -14.17 -1.32
C ILE A 89 9.35 -14.60 -1.93
N ILE A 90 9.32 -15.49 -2.92
CA ILE A 90 10.54 -15.97 -3.59
C ILE A 90 11.27 -14.81 -4.28
N ALA A 91 10.55 -13.96 -5.02
CA ALA A 91 11.10 -12.80 -5.69
C ALA A 91 11.74 -11.80 -4.69
N SER A 92 11.09 -11.59 -3.54
CA SER A 92 11.60 -10.72 -2.47
C SER A 92 12.89 -11.26 -1.86
N LEU A 93 12.97 -12.57 -1.61
CA LEU A 93 14.19 -13.22 -1.10
C LEU A 93 15.34 -13.14 -2.11
N LEU A 94 15.05 -13.39 -3.39
CA LEU A 94 16.02 -13.26 -4.47
C LEU A 94 16.52 -11.81 -4.57
N ALA A 95 15.60 -10.84 -4.52
CA ALA A 95 15.96 -9.43 -4.60
C ALA A 95 16.81 -8.97 -3.41
N ALA A 96 16.51 -9.45 -2.21
CA ALA A 96 17.30 -9.18 -1.01
C ALA A 96 18.73 -9.71 -1.11
N HIS A 97 18.94 -10.89 -1.72
CA HIS A 97 20.28 -11.49 -1.82
C HIS A 97 21.08 -11.02 -3.04
N VAL A 98 20.43 -10.70 -4.15
CA VAL A 98 21.10 -10.39 -5.42
C VAL A 98 21.17 -8.89 -5.68
N PHE A 99 20.06 -8.17 -5.52
CA PHE A 99 19.97 -6.77 -5.92
C PHE A 99 20.36 -5.79 -4.82
N VAL A 100 19.93 -6.04 -3.57
CA VAL A 100 20.25 -5.16 -2.43
C VAL A 100 21.75 -4.95 -2.22
N PRO A 101 22.63 -5.98 -2.19
CA PRO A 101 24.06 -5.74 -1.97
C PRO A 101 24.67 -4.87 -3.08
N VAL A 102 24.28 -5.11 -4.35
CA VAL A 102 24.75 -4.32 -5.49
C VAL A 102 24.36 -2.86 -5.33
N PHE A 103 23.10 -2.55 -5.00
CA PHE A 103 22.65 -1.17 -4.83
C PHE A 103 23.23 -0.48 -3.59
N TYR A 104 23.42 -1.23 -2.50
CA TYR A 104 23.97 -0.70 -1.26
C TYR A 104 25.44 -0.26 -1.44
N ASP A 105 26.25 -1.07 -2.13
CA ASP A 105 27.66 -0.79 -2.38
C ASP A 105 27.89 0.43 -3.28
N MET A 106 26.91 0.75 -4.15
CA MET A 106 27.02 1.90 -5.06
C MET A 106 26.60 3.24 -4.41
N GLU A 107 26.14 3.26 -3.16
CA GLU A 107 25.68 4.46 -2.42
C GLU A 107 24.73 5.40 -3.21
N MET A 108 23.93 4.84 -4.12
CA MET A 108 23.08 5.66 -5.00
C MET A 108 21.77 6.03 -4.32
N ILE A 109 21.39 7.30 -4.49
CA ILE A 109 20.14 7.86 -3.92
C ILE A 109 18.93 7.47 -4.78
N SER A 110 19.13 7.16 -6.07
CA SER A 110 18.08 6.79 -7.01
C SER A 110 18.47 5.57 -7.83
N VAL A 111 17.54 4.64 -8.01
CA VAL A 111 17.69 3.49 -8.92
C VAL A 111 17.95 3.97 -10.36
N ASN A 112 17.40 5.13 -10.76
CA ASN A 112 17.64 5.69 -12.10
C ASN A 112 19.09 6.15 -12.30
N GLN A 113 19.81 6.43 -11.22
CA GLN A 113 21.24 6.76 -11.26
C GLN A 113 22.09 5.53 -11.62
N TYR A 114 21.62 4.32 -11.30
CA TYR A 114 22.28 3.08 -11.75
C TYR A 114 22.36 2.99 -13.27
N LEU A 115 21.29 3.39 -13.95
CA LEU A 115 21.22 3.36 -15.40
C LEU A 115 22.18 4.39 -16.01
N GLU A 116 22.39 5.53 -15.35
CA GLU A 116 23.44 6.47 -15.76
C GLU A 116 24.83 5.86 -15.68
N ASN A 117 25.18 5.22 -14.56
CA ASN A 117 26.50 4.60 -14.38
C ASN A 117 26.71 3.39 -15.31
N ARG A 118 25.64 2.64 -15.60
CA ARG A 118 25.71 1.45 -16.47
C ARG A 118 25.85 1.80 -17.95
N PHE A 119 25.24 2.90 -18.39
CA PHE A 119 25.20 3.32 -19.79
C PHE A 119 26.02 4.59 -20.09
N ASN A 120 26.67 5.18 -19.07
CA ASN A 120 27.45 6.43 -19.13
C ASN A 120 26.70 7.59 -19.83
N SER A 121 25.38 7.64 -19.69
CA SER A 121 24.55 8.62 -20.39
C SER A 121 23.56 9.30 -19.46
N ALA A 122 23.80 10.60 -19.23
CA ALA A 122 22.88 11.46 -18.49
C ALA A 122 21.53 11.66 -19.20
N LEU A 123 21.49 11.45 -20.53
CA LEU A 123 20.27 11.56 -21.33
C LEU A 123 19.32 10.39 -21.02
N ILE A 124 19.85 9.17 -20.93
CA ILE A 124 19.08 7.97 -20.54
C ILE A 124 18.48 8.16 -19.14
N ARG A 125 19.26 8.66 -18.18
CA ARG A 125 18.75 8.96 -16.83
C ARG A 125 17.56 9.91 -16.86
N LYS A 126 17.63 10.98 -17.65
CA LYS A 126 16.55 11.98 -17.75
C LYS A 126 15.29 11.38 -18.37
N ILE A 127 15.42 10.63 -19.47
CA ILE A 127 14.29 9.98 -20.13
C ILE A 127 13.62 8.99 -19.18
N ILE A 128 14.39 8.10 -18.56
CA ILE A 128 13.82 7.08 -17.67
C ILE A 128 13.19 7.71 -16.44
N SER A 129 13.84 8.71 -15.84
CA SER A 129 13.24 9.43 -14.71
C SER A 129 11.93 10.13 -15.10
N ALA A 130 11.85 10.70 -16.31
CA ALA A 130 10.60 11.30 -16.79
C ALA A 130 9.51 10.23 -17.00
N LEU A 131 9.85 9.09 -17.58
CA LEU A 131 8.91 7.96 -17.75
C LEU A 131 8.43 7.42 -16.40
N THR A 132 9.32 7.24 -15.43
CA THR A 132 8.96 6.81 -14.07
C THR A 132 8.02 7.81 -13.40
N VAL A 133 8.26 9.12 -13.55
CA VAL A 133 7.35 10.14 -13.00
C VAL A 133 5.97 10.02 -13.64
N ILE A 134 5.89 9.83 -14.96
CA ILE A 134 4.62 9.65 -15.67
C ILE A 134 3.90 8.39 -15.17
N GLU A 135 4.60 7.26 -15.09
CA GLU A 135 4.09 5.98 -14.60
C GLU A 135 3.52 6.12 -13.18
N VAL A 136 4.31 6.70 -12.25
CA VAL A 136 3.89 6.91 -10.86
C VAL A 136 2.69 7.86 -10.77
N CYS A 137 2.61 8.88 -11.62
CA CYS A 137 1.43 9.77 -11.68
C CYS A 137 0.15 9.01 -12.04
N PHE A 138 0.20 8.14 -13.06
CA PHE A 138 -0.96 7.32 -13.44
C PHE A 138 -1.31 6.32 -12.33
N PHE A 139 -0.31 5.63 -11.79
CA PHE A 139 -0.51 4.67 -10.72
C PHE A 139 -1.12 5.30 -9.47
N MET A 140 -0.65 6.48 -9.06
CA MET A 140 -1.17 7.21 -7.90
C MET A 140 -2.65 7.57 -8.07
N GLY A 141 -3.09 7.88 -9.29
CA GLY A 141 -4.51 8.12 -9.60
C GLY A 141 -5.39 6.90 -9.29
N VAL A 142 -4.95 5.71 -9.69
CA VAL A 142 -5.66 4.44 -9.42
C VAL A 142 -5.64 4.12 -7.93
N VAL A 143 -4.49 4.30 -7.27
CA VAL A 143 -4.34 4.05 -5.83
C VAL A 143 -5.24 4.97 -5.01
N LEU A 144 -5.39 6.24 -5.40
CA LEU A 144 -6.25 7.21 -4.72
C LEU A 144 -7.74 6.91 -4.92
N TYR A 145 -8.10 6.26 -6.04
CA TYR A 145 -9.48 5.91 -6.36
C TYR A 145 -10.05 4.86 -5.39
N GLY A 146 -9.29 3.82 -5.05
CA GLY A 146 -9.72 2.74 -4.14
C GLY A 146 -10.30 3.23 -2.79
N PRO A 147 -9.53 3.98 -1.95
CA PRO A 147 -10.03 4.49 -0.69
C PRO A 147 -11.13 5.54 -0.87
N SER A 148 -11.11 6.30 -1.98
CA SER A 148 -12.15 7.29 -2.28
C SER A 148 -13.49 6.65 -2.63
N LEU A 149 -13.45 5.52 -3.34
CA LEU A 149 -14.63 4.71 -3.65
C LEU A 149 -15.22 4.08 -2.38
N ALA A 150 -14.34 3.51 -1.55
CA ALA A 150 -14.73 2.99 -0.24
C ALA A 150 -15.33 4.07 0.65
N LEU A 151 -14.77 5.29 0.64
CA LEU A 151 -15.31 6.43 1.39
C LEU A 151 -16.65 6.92 0.83
N GLY A 152 -16.79 6.97 -0.50
CA GLY A 152 -18.03 7.38 -1.16
C GLY A 152 -19.18 6.42 -0.89
N SER A 153 -18.93 5.11 -0.83
CA SER A 153 -19.99 4.10 -0.59
C SER A 153 -20.58 4.16 0.82
N VAL A 154 -19.79 4.60 1.81
CA VAL A 154 -20.21 4.67 3.23
C VAL A 154 -20.68 6.06 3.66
N THR A 155 -20.17 7.13 3.04
CA THR A 155 -20.59 8.52 3.34
C THR A 155 -21.72 9.01 2.44
N GLY A 156 -21.94 8.38 1.29
CA GLY A 156 -22.84 8.88 0.25
C GLY A 156 -22.33 10.13 -0.48
N LEU A 157 -21.08 10.55 -0.20
CA LEU A 157 -20.46 11.67 -0.91
C LEU A 157 -20.10 11.27 -2.35
N PRO A 158 -20.16 12.22 -3.30
CA PRO A 158 -19.71 11.94 -4.64
C PRO A 158 -18.20 11.65 -4.64
N VAL A 159 -17.78 10.62 -5.38
CA VAL A 159 -16.41 10.08 -5.36
C VAL A 159 -15.35 11.16 -5.65
N TRP A 160 -15.65 12.15 -6.49
CA TRP A 160 -14.73 13.25 -6.80
C TRP A 160 -14.39 14.10 -5.57
N LEU A 161 -15.34 14.29 -4.64
CA LEU A 161 -15.10 15.06 -3.43
C LEU A 161 -14.25 14.25 -2.44
N SER A 162 -14.51 12.95 -2.33
CA SER A 162 -13.69 12.01 -1.54
C SER A 162 -12.23 11.99 -2.02
N ILE A 163 -12.02 12.00 -3.34
CA ILE A 163 -10.69 12.10 -3.97
C ILE A 163 -9.99 13.38 -3.55
N LEU A 164 -10.66 14.53 -3.63
CA LEU A 164 -10.05 15.82 -3.28
C LEU A 164 -9.68 15.90 -1.80
N VAL A 165 -10.56 15.44 -0.91
CA VAL A 165 -10.31 15.46 0.54
C VAL A 165 -9.12 14.56 0.88
N ASN A 166 -9.15 13.30 0.44
CA ASN A 166 -8.09 12.34 0.74
C ASN A 166 -6.75 12.79 0.13
N GLY A 167 -6.77 13.20 -1.15
CA GLY A 167 -5.58 13.69 -1.84
C GLY A 167 -4.98 14.94 -1.20
N SER A 168 -5.80 15.89 -0.76
CA SER A 168 -5.32 17.11 -0.12
C SER A 168 -4.68 16.84 1.24
N VAL A 169 -5.29 15.98 2.07
CA VAL A 169 -4.71 15.58 3.36
C VAL A 169 -3.40 14.83 3.15
N CYS A 170 -3.36 13.87 2.22
CA CYS A 170 -2.15 13.13 1.86
C CYS A 170 -1.02 14.04 1.36
N ALA A 171 -1.33 14.95 0.43
CA ALA A 171 -0.37 15.91 -0.08
C ALA A 171 0.15 16.82 1.04
N PHE A 172 -0.72 17.28 1.95
CA PHE A 172 -0.36 18.18 3.04
C PHE A 172 0.63 17.53 4.01
N TYR A 173 0.32 16.36 4.56
CA TYR A 173 1.23 15.73 5.54
C TYR A 173 2.54 15.24 4.90
N THR A 174 2.49 14.82 3.63
CA THR A 174 3.67 14.36 2.88
C THR A 174 4.60 15.53 2.55
N ALA A 175 4.05 16.65 2.07
CA ALA A 175 4.83 17.83 1.72
C ALA A 175 5.53 18.45 2.94
N ILE A 176 4.89 18.39 4.11
CA ILE A 176 5.40 18.96 5.35
C ILE A 176 6.41 18.02 6.02
N GLY A 177 6.11 16.73 6.11
CA GLY A 177 6.88 15.78 6.94
C GLY A 177 8.08 15.12 6.26
N GLY A 178 8.15 15.09 4.92
CA GLY A 178 9.23 14.41 4.18
C GLY A 178 9.27 12.89 4.41
N ILE A 179 10.31 12.21 3.91
CA ILE A 179 10.38 10.72 3.91
C ILE A 179 10.30 10.12 5.32
N LYS A 180 10.92 10.74 6.33
CA LYS A 180 10.87 10.21 7.71
C LYS A 180 9.45 10.20 8.24
N ALA A 181 8.67 11.26 8.01
CA ALA A 181 7.28 11.28 8.46
C ALA A 181 6.43 10.26 7.71
N VAL A 182 6.62 10.13 6.39
CA VAL A 182 5.92 9.14 5.56
C VAL A 182 6.15 7.73 6.10
N VAL A 183 7.40 7.37 6.43
CA VAL A 183 7.73 6.06 7.01
C VAL A 183 6.96 5.81 8.32
N TRP A 184 6.83 6.81 9.19
CA TRP A 184 6.09 6.64 10.45
C TRP A 184 4.58 6.61 10.26
N THR A 185 4.02 7.40 9.34
CA THR A 185 2.60 7.32 8.99
C THR A 185 2.27 5.97 8.36
N ASP A 186 3.17 5.42 7.55
CA ASP A 186 3.01 4.10 6.94
C ASP A 186 2.99 2.98 7.98
N VAL A 187 3.85 3.04 9.00
CA VAL A 187 3.86 2.06 10.10
C VAL A 187 2.51 2.04 10.81
N LEU A 188 1.96 3.21 11.15
CA LEU A 188 0.64 3.30 11.79
C LEU A 188 -0.46 2.80 10.88
N GLN A 189 -0.44 3.19 9.60
CA GLN A 189 -1.41 2.73 8.62
C GLN A 189 -1.37 1.21 8.48
N MET A 190 -0.19 0.60 8.43
CA MET A 190 -0.07 -0.86 8.39
C MET A 190 -0.65 -1.52 9.62
N LEU A 191 -0.32 -1.03 10.82
CA LEU A 191 -0.88 -1.59 12.05
C LEU A 191 -2.41 -1.53 12.04
N LEU A 192 -2.99 -0.38 11.64
CA LEU A 192 -4.43 -0.22 11.50
C LEU A 192 -5.03 -1.20 10.47
N MET A 193 -4.36 -1.41 9.33
CA MET A 193 -4.79 -2.37 8.32
C MET A 193 -4.78 -3.81 8.85
N ILE A 194 -3.71 -4.22 9.55
CA ILE A 194 -3.59 -5.56 10.15
C ILE A 194 -4.69 -5.78 11.20
N PHE A 195 -4.87 -4.82 12.12
CA PHE A 195 -5.92 -4.92 13.14
C PHE A 195 -7.32 -4.96 12.50
N GLY A 196 -7.59 -4.13 11.49
CA GLY A 196 -8.85 -4.12 10.77
C GLY A 196 -9.14 -5.48 10.11
N LEU A 197 -8.16 -6.04 9.40
CA LEU A 197 -8.29 -7.36 8.77
C LEU A 197 -8.50 -8.48 9.79
N LEU A 198 -7.78 -8.47 10.92
CA LEU A 198 -7.96 -9.44 12.00
C LEU A 198 -9.38 -9.36 12.59
N ILE A 199 -9.91 -8.16 12.83
CA ILE A 199 -11.27 -7.98 13.35
C ILE A 199 -12.31 -8.53 12.36
N VAL A 200 -12.17 -8.22 11.06
CA VAL A 200 -13.06 -8.73 10.02
C VAL A 200 -13.01 -10.26 9.96
N LEU A 201 -11.82 -10.83 10.01
CA LEU A 201 -11.61 -12.28 9.99
C LEU A 201 -12.24 -12.96 11.23
N ILE A 202 -11.99 -12.43 12.43
CA ILE A 202 -12.57 -12.97 13.68
C ILE A 202 -14.10 -12.87 13.65
N LYS A 203 -14.65 -11.72 13.22
CA LYS A 203 -16.11 -11.56 13.08
C LYS A 203 -16.70 -12.50 12.03
N GLY A 204 -16.00 -12.72 10.93
CA GLY A 204 -16.38 -13.70 9.91
C GLY A 204 -16.50 -15.09 10.51
N PHE A 205 -15.48 -15.55 11.25
CA PHE A 205 -15.52 -16.85 11.93
C PHE A 205 -16.62 -16.93 12.99
N MET A 206 -16.87 -15.85 13.75
CA MET A 206 -17.95 -15.82 14.75
C MET A 206 -19.35 -15.94 14.12
N VAL A 207 -19.57 -15.37 12.94
CA VAL A 207 -20.86 -15.45 12.23
C VAL A 207 -21.10 -16.83 11.65
N ILE A 208 -20.04 -17.48 11.16
CA ILE A 208 -20.12 -18.80 10.54
C ILE A 208 -20.13 -19.92 11.60
N GLY A 209 -19.58 -19.66 12.79
CA GLY A 209 -19.63 -20.56 13.95
C GLY A 209 -18.58 -21.67 13.91
N GLU A 210 -18.33 -22.29 12.75
CA GLU A 210 -17.36 -23.38 12.58
C GLU A 210 -16.39 -23.12 11.41
N PRO A 211 -15.06 -23.10 11.64
CA PRO A 211 -14.07 -22.93 10.56
C PRO A 211 -14.13 -24.06 9.51
N SER A 212 -14.46 -25.28 9.92
CA SER A 212 -14.66 -26.45 9.05
C SER A 212 -15.74 -26.22 8.00
N ALA A 213 -16.85 -25.59 8.39
CA ALA A 213 -17.95 -25.27 7.47
C ALA A 213 -17.53 -24.29 6.36
N VAL A 214 -16.56 -23.40 6.62
CA VAL A 214 -15.99 -22.52 5.58
C VAL A 214 -15.22 -23.35 4.57
N PHE A 215 -14.31 -24.21 5.01
CA PHE A 215 -13.52 -25.04 4.11
C PHE A 215 -14.41 -26.00 3.30
N ASP A 216 -15.45 -26.57 3.92
CA ASP A 216 -16.40 -27.43 3.23
C ASP A 216 -17.25 -26.67 2.20
N ALA A 217 -17.64 -25.43 2.48
CA ALA A 217 -18.37 -24.59 1.53
C ALA A 217 -17.49 -24.20 0.33
N VAL A 218 -16.25 -23.77 0.59
CA VAL A 218 -15.29 -23.38 -0.46
C VAL A 218 -14.89 -24.61 -1.30
N ASN A 219 -14.78 -25.79 -0.69
CA ASN A 219 -14.51 -27.03 -1.41
C ASN A 219 -15.71 -27.49 -2.27
N LYS A 220 -16.95 -27.31 -1.78
CA LYS A 220 -18.16 -27.64 -2.55
C LYS A 220 -18.36 -26.75 -3.77
N GLU A 221 -17.96 -25.48 -3.70
CA GLU A 221 -18.01 -24.57 -4.84
C GLU A 221 -16.81 -24.73 -5.80
N GLY A 222 -15.88 -25.65 -5.52
CA GLY A 222 -14.69 -25.85 -6.35
C GLY A 222 -13.71 -24.66 -6.30
N LEU A 223 -13.84 -23.80 -5.31
CA LEU A 223 -13.01 -22.60 -5.15
C LEU A 223 -11.63 -22.92 -4.55
N LEU A 224 -11.43 -24.11 -3.97
CA LEU A 224 -10.14 -24.64 -3.50
C LEU A 224 -9.31 -25.27 -4.62
N GLU A 225 -9.22 -24.60 -5.76
CA GLU A 225 -8.26 -24.97 -6.81
C GLU A 225 -7.09 -24.01 -6.74
N PHE A 226 -5.87 -24.53 -6.52
CA PHE A 226 -4.65 -23.73 -6.49
C PHE A 226 -3.92 -23.74 -7.85
N PHE A 227 -4.15 -24.76 -8.67
CA PHE A 227 -3.46 -24.98 -9.94
C PHE A 227 -4.42 -25.54 -10.99
N ASP A 228 -5.28 -24.70 -11.58
CA ASP A 228 -6.00 -25.03 -12.82
C ASP A 228 -5.19 -24.46 -13.99
N MET A 229 -4.61 -25.32 -14.82
CA MET A 229 -3.92 -24.94 -16.06
C MET A 229 -4.82 -25.09 -17.30
N SER A 230 -6.13 -25.29 -17.11
CA SER A 230 -7.07 -25.40 -18.23
C SER A 230 -7.33 -24.03 -18.88
N LEU A 231 -7.10 -23.93 -20.19
CA LEU A 231 -7.37 -22.73 -20.99
C LEU A 231 -8.87 -22.63 -21.32
N ASN A 232 -9.71 -22.45 -20.30
CA ASN A 232 -11.16 -22.38 -20.47
C ASN A 232 -11.66 -20.93 -20.37
N PHE A 233 -11.69 -20.23 -21.51
CA PHE A 233 -12.08 -18.81 -21.62
C PHE A 233 -13.54 -18.51 -21.23
N GLN A 234 -14.36 -19.51 -20.89
CA GLN A 234 -15.73 -19.33 -20.41
C GLN A 234 -15.84 -19.06 -18.90
N LYS A 235 -14.74 -19.19 -18.14
CA LYS A 235 -14.71 -18.90 -16.69
C LYS A 235 -14.24 -17.47 -16.34
N THR A 236 -13.88 -16.65 -17.34
CA THR A 236 -13.35 -15.28 -17.15
C THR A 236 -14.44 -14.23 -17.01
#